data_AF-A0A9Q9BNY2-F1
#
_entry.id   AF-A0A9Q9BNY2-F1
#
_cell.length_a   1.000
_cell.length_b   1.000
_cell.length_c   1.000
_cell.angle_alpha   90.00
_cell.angle_beta   90.00
_cell.angle_gamma   90.00
#
_symmetry.space_group_name_H-M   'P 1'
#
loop_
_entity.id
_entity.type
_entity.pdbx_description
1 polymer ?
#
loop_
_entity_poly.entity_id
_entity_poly.type
_entity_poly.pdbx_seq_one_letter_code
_entity_poly.pdbx_strand_id
1 'polypeptide(L)'
;MQKVLMLLFIIMHIVLTTSYFINSGIIFFTTYFWFLFCIITVINGTVYFFAKLPVKEKNTAYKVLASTLILVSMLNLFFILYISFVNPYFYLEFRH
;
A
#
# COMPACT_ATOMS: atom_id res chain seq x y z
N MET A 1 5.21 16.45 10.31
CA MET A 1 5.30 16.08 8.88
C MET A 1 5.25 14.57 8.62
N GLN A 2 6.08 13.73 9.27
CA GLN A 2 6.12 12.28 8.98
C GLN A 2 4.78 11.53 9.19
N LYS A 3 4.01 11.84 10.25
CA LYS A 3 2.68 11.24 10.47
C LYS A 3 1.71 11.54 9.32
N VAL A 4 1.76 12.76 8.78
CA VAL A 4 0.94 13.19 7.63
C VAL A 4 1.35 12.44 6.37
N LEU A 5 2.66 12.27 6.15
CA LEU A 5 3.18 11.48 5.01
C LEU A 5 2.75 10.01 5.08
N MET A 6 2.84 9.37 6.26
CA MET A 6 2.36 7.99 6.43
C MET A 6 0.86 7.87 6.16
N LEU A 7 0.06 8.83 6.63
CA LEU A 7 -1.37 8.86 6.38
C LEU A 7 -1.68 9.05 4.88
N LEU A 8 -0.95 9.92 4.18
CA LEU A 8 -1.05 10.08 2.74
C LEU A 8 -0.71 8.78 2.00
N PHE A 9 0.35 8.06 2.40
CA PHE A 9 0.68 6.78 1.80
C PHE A 9 -0.42 5.73 2.02
N ILE A 10 -1.03 5.68 3.20
CA ILE A 10 -2.18 4.79 3.47
C ILE A 10 -3.36 5.14 2.55
N ILE A 11 -3.68 6.43 2.40
CA ILE A 11 -4.75 6.87 1.49
C ILE A 11 -4.43 6.45 0.04
N MET A 12 -3.18 6.62 -0.41
CA MET A 12 -2.76 6.21 -1.75
C MET A 12 -2.94 4.69 -1.98
N HIS A 13 -2.71 3.87 -0.95
CA HIS A 13 -2.98 2.44 -1.00
C HIS A 13 -4.47 2.10 -1.11
N ILE A 14 -5.34 2.86 -0.44
CA ILE A 14 -6.80 2.71 -0.58
C ILE A 14 -7.27 3.12 -1.98
N VAL A 15 -6.71 4.21 -2.51
CA VAL A 15 -6.98 4.68 -3.88
C VAL A 15 -6.59 3.61 -4.90
N LEU A 16 -5.44 2.95 -4.73
CA LEU A 16 -5.05 1.82 -5.56
C LEU A 16 -6.11 0.73 -5.57
N THR A 17 -6.47 0.20 -4.39
CA THR A 17 -7.43 -0.91 -4.29
C THR A 17 -8.77 -0.52 -4.92
N THR A 18 -9.25 0.69 -4.63
CA THR A 18 -10.52 1.20 -5.16
C THR A 18 -10.47 1.38 -6.68
N SER A 19 -9.35 1.89 -7.21
CA SER A 19 -9.17 2.10 -8.65
C SER A 19 -9.15 0.79 -9.43
N TYR A 20 -8.65 -0.30 -8.84
CA TYR A 20 -8.71 -1.63 -9.44
C TYR A 20 -10.17 -2.08 -9.67
N PHE A 21 -11.03 -1.96 -8.65
CA PHE A 21 -12.43 -2.40 -8.74
C PHE A 21 -13.28 -1.50 -9.64
N ILE A 22 -13.09 -0.18 -9.62
CA ILE A 22 -13.89 0.75 -10.42
C ILE A 22 -13.52 0.68 -11.90
N ASN A 23 -12.23 0.77 -12.22
CA ASN A 23 -11.78 0.92 -13.60
C ASN A 23 -11.53 -0.41 -14.33
N SER A 24 -11.93 -1.55 -13.75
CA SER A 24 -11.93 -2.87 -14.40
C SER A 24 -10.65 -3.13 -15.21
N GLY A 25 -9.51 -2.94 -14.56
CA GLY A 25 -8.19 -2.96 -15.20
C GLY A 25 -7.74 -1.58 -15.67
N ILE A 26 -7.07 -0.81 -14.80
CA ILE A 26 -6.01 0.09 -15.30
C ILE A 26 -4.80 -0.81 -15.57
N ILE A 27 -4.88 -1.43 -16.75
CA ILE A 27 -4.24 -2.65 -17.23
C ILE A 27 -2.72 -2.49 -17.28
N PHE A 28 -2.00 -3.35 -16.56
CA PHE A 28 -0.55 -3.62 -16.60
C PHE A 28 0.41 -2.43 -16.38
N PHE A 29 0.30 -1.35 -17.15
CA PHE A 29 1.28 -0.26 -17.18
C PHE A 29 1.34 0.50 -15.85
N THR A 30 0.17 0.77 -15.25
CA THR A 30 0.13 1.38 -13.92
C THR A 30 0.44 0.39 -12.82
N THR A 31 0.18 -0.91 -13.02
CA THR A 31 0.48 -1.97 -12.06
C THR A 31 1.96 -2.00 -11.69
N TYR A 32 2.87 -1.75 -12.65
CA TYR A 32 4.31 -1.65 -12.36
C TYR A 32 4.65 -0.46 -11.45
N PHE A 33 4.05 0.71 -11.70
CA PHE A 33 4.21 1.89 -10.84
C PHE A 33 3.72 1.60 -9.43
N TRP A 34 2.55 0.99 -9.33
CA TRP A 34 1.95 0.61 -8.06
C TRP A 34 2.72 -0.48 -7.32
N PHE A 35 3.33 -1.42 -8.04
CA PHE A 35 4.22 -2.42 -7.48
C PHE A 35 5.46 -1.79 -6.84
N LEU A 36 6.14 -0.89 -7.56
CA LEU A 36 7.26 -0.12 -7.02
C LEU A 36 6.84 0.72 -5.82
N PHE A 37 5.67 1.36 -5.90
CA PHE A 37 5.11 2.12 -4.79
C PHE A 37 4.87 1.26 -3.55
N CYS A 38 4.37 0.03 -3.69
CA CYS A 38 4.23 -0.92 -2.59
C CYS A 38 5.58 -1.26 -1.95
N ILE A 39 6.61 -1.56 -2.75
CA ILE A 39 7.96 -1.86 -2.23
C ILE A 39 8.53 -0.65 -1.47
N ILE A 40 8.46 0.54 -2.04
CA ILE A 40 8.98 1.77 -1.41
C ILE A 40 8.25 2.05 -0.09
N THR A 41 6.93 1.87 -0.06
CA THR A 41 6.13 2.11 1.15
C THR A 41 6.35 1.05 2.23
N VAL A 42 6.60 -0.21 1.86
CA VAL A 42 7.06 -1.25 2.81
C VAL A 42 8.40 -0.86 3.43
N ILE A 43 9.39 -0.48 2.61
CA ILE A 43 10.73 -0.10 3.09
C ILE A 43 10.63 1.11 4.01
N ASN A 44 9.93 2.16 3.58
CA ASN A 44 9.74 3.37 4.39
C ASN A 44 9.00 3.06 5.69
N GLY A 45 7.91 2.29 5.65
CA GLY A 45 7.17 1.88 6.84
C GLY A 45 8.05 1.10 7.83
N THR A 46 8.90 0.22 7.32
CA THR A 46 9.85 -0.57 8.13
C THR A 46 10.91 0.33 8.77
N VAL A 47 11.50 1.24 8.01
CA VAL A 47 12.46 2.24 8.52
C VAL A 47 11.79 3.08 9.62
N TYR A 48 10.55 3.53 9.42
CA TYR A 48 9.81 4.29 10.42
C TYR A 48 9.48 3.46 11.67
N PHE A 49 9.18 2.18 11.53
CA PHE A 49 8.90 1.30 12.66
C PHE A 49 10.14 1.10 13.57
N PHE A 50 11.33 0.99 12.98
CA PHE A 50 12.59 0.82 13.71
C PHE A 50 13.30 2.13 14.08
N ALA A 51 12.86 3.27 13.54
CA ALA A 51 13.44 4.56 13.86
C ALA A 51 13.27 4.89 15.36
N LYS A 52 14.39 5.14 16.05
CA LYS A 52 14.39 5.71 17.40
C LYS A 52 13.97 7.18 17.32
N LEU A 53 12.68 7.45 17.45
CA LEU A 53 12.16 8.80 17.58
C LEU A 53 12.54 9.41 18.94
N PRO A 54 12.80 10.73 19.00
CA PRO A 54 13.09 11.41 20.26
C PRO A 54 11.89 11.31 21.22
N VAL A 55 12.20 11.10 22.50
CA VAL A 55 11.33 10.75 23.65
C VAL A 55 10.11 11.67 23.86
N LYS A 56 10.04 12.80 23.15
CA LYS A 56 9.05 13.87 23.37
C LYS A 56 7.69 13.65 22.68
N GLU A 57 7.60 12.76 21.68
CA GLU A 57 6.32 12.39 21.09
C GLU A 57 5.88 11.00 21.58
N LYS A 58 4.71 10.92 22.23
CA LYS A 58 4.08 9.64 22.59
C LYS A 58 4.02 8.73 21.35
N ASN A 59 4.83 7.68 21.41
CA ASN A 59 5.37 6.91 20.30
C ASN A 59 4.39 5.86 19.74
N THR A 60 3.27 5.62 20.42
CA THR A 60 2.32 4.56 20.08
C THR A 60 1.56 4.85 18.79
N ALA A 61 1.01 6.05 18.61
CA ALA A 61 0.29 6.41 17.40
C ALA A 61 1.17 6.35 16.15
N TYR A 62 2.45 6.71 16.28
CA TYR A 62 3.41 6.62 15.17
C TYR A 62 3.71 5.17 14.81
N LYS A 63 3.97 4.31 15.81
CA LYS A 63 4.19 2.88 15.60
C LYS A 63 2.97 2.19 15.01
N VAL A 64 1.77 2.55 15.45
CA VAL A 64 0.51 2.05 14.88
C VAL A 64 0.41 2.46 13.42
N LEU A 65 0.60 3.74 13.08
CA LEU A 65 0.58 4.20 11.69
C LEU A 65 1.63 3.49 10.81
N ALA A 66 2.86 3.34 11.31
CA ALA A 66 3.91 2.62 10.58
C ALA A 66 3.56 1.15 10.37
N SER A 67 3.03 0.48 11.41
CA SER A 67 2.60 -0.91 11.31
C SER A 67 1.44 -1.08 10.33
N THR A 68 0.43 -0.20 10.38
CA THR A 68 -0.69 -0.19 9.42
C THR A 68 -0.18 0.03 8.01
N LEU A 69 0.77 0.96 7.81
CA LEU A 69 1.34 1.22 6.49
C LEU A 69 2.07 -0.02 5.94
N ILE A 70 2.88 -0.71 6.75
CA ILE A 70 3.54 -1.97 6.35
C ILE A 70 2.50 -3.03 5.98
N LEU A 71 1.47 -3.20 6.80
CA LEU A 71 0.46 -4.25 6.61
C LEU A 71 -0.35 -4.00 5.33
N VAL A 72 -0.84 -2.78 5.13
CA VAL A 72 -1.59 -2.39 3.93
C VAL A 72 -0.72 -2.49 2.67
N SER A 73 0.53 -2.02 2.73
CA SER A 73 1.44 -2.10 1.58
C SER A 73 1.80 -3.55 1.22
N MET A 74 1.97 -4.44 2.19
CA MET A 74 2.16 -5.87 1.94
C MET A 74 0.92 -6.52 1.33
N LEU A 75 -0.28 -6.23 1.86
CA LEU A 75 -1.53 -6.75 1.29
C LEU A 75 -1.71 -6.33 -0.16
N ASN A 76 -1.44 -5.05 -0.47
CA ASN A 76 -1.50 -4.54 -1.84
C ASN A 76 -0.41 -5.12 -2.73
N LEU A 77 0.79 -5.37 -2.21
CA LEU A 77 1.86 -6.06 -2.95
C LEU A 77 1.43 -7.48 -3.34
N PHE A 78 0.91 -8.26 -2.40
CA PHE A 78 0.41 -9.61 -2.66
C PHE A 78 -0.78 -9.60 -3.61
N PHE A 79 -1.68 -8.62 -3.46
CA PHE A 79 -2.80 -8.43 -4.36
C PHE A 79 -2.33 -8.19 -5.80
N ILE A 80 -1.35 -7.29 -6.00
CA ILE A 80 -0.74 -7.02 -7.30
C ILE A 80 -0.09 -8.28 -7.88
N LEU A 81 0.67 -9.02 -7.07
CA LEU A 81 1.30 -10.28 -7.52
C LEU A 81 0.25 -11.32 -7.93
N TYR A 82 -0.83 -11.46 -7.15
CA TYR A 82 -1.92 -12.39 -7.45
C TYR A 82 -2.59 -12.08 -8.78
N ILE A 83 -2.97 -10.82 -9.01
CA ILE A 83 -3.61 -10.42 -10.28
C ILE A 83 -2.63 -10.53 -11.45
N SER A 84 -1.32 -10.28 -11.26
CA SER A 84 -0.36 -10.34 -12.35
C SER A 84 -0.01 -11.77 -12.79
N PHE A 85 0.02 -12.74 -11.86
CA PHE A 85 0.50 -14.10 -12.15
C PHE A 85 -0.60 -15.17 -12.17
N VAL A 86 -1.66 -15.02 -11.37
CA VAL A 86 -2.63 -16.11 -11.16
C VAL A 86 -3.90 -15.90 -11.98
N ASN A 87 -4.49 -14.70 -11.89
CA ASN A 87 -5.71 -14.41 -12.66
C ASN A 87 -5.72 -12.95 -13.13
N PRO A 88 -5.11 -12.66 -14.30
CA PRO A 88 -5.08 -11.32 -14.86
C PRO A 88 -6.47 -10.79 -15.25
N TYR A 89 -7.48 -11.66 -15.31
CA TYR A 89 -8.85 -11.34 -15.70
C TYR A 89 -9.86 -11.48 -14.56
N PHE A 90 -9.42 -11.60 -13.30
CA PHE A 90 -10.30 -11.78 -12.14
C PHE A 90 -11.40 -10.70 -12.05
N TYR A 91 -11.13 -9.49 -12.56
CA TYR A 91 -12.10 -8.40 -12.61
C TYR A 91 -13.23 -8.59 -13.66
N LEU A 92 -13.06 -9.46 -14.67
CA LEU A 92 -14.09 -9.77 -15.65
C LEU A 92 -15.13 -10.76 -15.10
N GLU A 93 -14.74 -11.64 -14.18
CA GLU A 93 -15.64 -12.62 -13.56
C GLU A 93 -16.71 -11.97 -12.67
N PHE A 94 -16.43 -10.81 -12.06
CA PHE A 94 -17.39 -10.07 -11.23
C PHE A 94 -18.36 -9.17 -12.00
N ARG A 95 -18.24 -9.09 -13.33
CA ARG A 95 -19.08 -8.22 -14.18
C ARG A 95 -20.25 -8.96 -14.84
N HIS A 96 -20.40 -10.26 -14.55
CA HIS A 96 -21.48 -11.11 -15.06
C HIS A 96 -22.59 -11.34 -14.03
#